data_AF-A0A9E2GBE4-F1
#
_entry.id   AF-A0A9E2GBE4-F1
#
_cell.length_a   1.000
_cell.length_b   1.000
_cell.length_c   1.000
_cell.angle_alpha   90.00
_cell.angle_beta   90.00
_cell.angle_gamma   90.00
#
_symmetry.space_group_name_H-M   'P 1'
#
loop_
_entity.id
_entity.type
_entity.pdbx_description
1 polymer ?
#
loop_
_entity_poly.entity_id
_entity_poly.type
_entity_poly.pdbx_seq_one_letter_code
_entity_poly.pdbx_strand_id
1 'polypeptide(L)'
;MWFLWGLLMWFGCHTALNLCLSFSRKYKDSNYGMDLYVAIGAGVACVGATIFAFSYLDKEIALFIGGAIGFLTGGWHFNLNKKVETLKSTLAKDEFLQSNRTKYDEVDDDETLSGLAEEMERAKNDPVLKELMSQFGGMSGKQIFGKNFIMDEKEFEKVQKQHPWTMQSSITFANKQRSGKDCQLDFWESLSMISCFIFGAMGFEKDLDKAEQMLKHLIPPQAPHEQIMFITAHTNILRGTIYVYKKEYVKACYYLISGLKLGTNLSTPYCDFIRYIIDKILKLPNQKAKYTGVGYSAKQYMGSTTEVNQGEYDIWATMQIVPCLEGDNGEVVLAHQGSSGLYGYLEKRGEENGIDIYETYIIDINFNLKTIKFYCNNYFLSKEPKPINIPNGFHINKDYAPNIQGSIIGSNGQFIVK
;
A
#
# COMPACT_ATOMS: atom_id res chain seq x y z
N MET A 1 43.14 33.82 -26.42
CA MET A 1 42.50 34.10 -25.12
C MET A 1 41.57 32.98 -24.65
N TRP A 2 40.61 32.54 -25.48
CA TRP A 2 39.67 31.46 -25.13
C TRP A 2 40.33 30.13 -24.72
N PHE A 3 41.42 29.75 -25.39
CA PHE A 3 42.18 28.55 -25.03
C PHE A 3 42.80 28.62 -23.63
N LEU A 4 43.34 29.78 -23.24
CA LEU A 4 43.94 29.97 -21.91
C LEU A 4 42.87 29.94 -20.81
N TRP A 5 41.68 30.50 -21.08
CA TRP A 5 40.53 30.42 -20.18
C TRP A 5 40.01 29.00 -20.02
N GLY A 6 39.91 28.23 -21.12
CA GLY A 6 39.54 26.82 -21.08
C GLY A 6 40.55 25.98 -20.29
N LEU A 7 41.84 26.23 -20.47
CA LEU A 7 42.91 25.52 -19.75
C LEU A 7 42.89 25.82 -18.24
N LEU A 8 42.71 27.09 -17.85
CA LEU A 8 42.61 27.49 -16.45
C LEU A 8 41.34 26.94 -15.78
N MET A 9 40.22 26.91 -16.50
CA MET A 9 38.98 26.26 -16.04
C MET A 9 39.17 24.76 -15.83
N TRP A 10 39.79 24.07 -16.78
CA TRP A 10 40.05 22.65 -16.67
C TRP A 10 40.92 22.34 -15.43
N PHE A 11 41.98 23.12 -15.22
CA PHE A 11 42.84 23.01 -14.03
C PHE A 11 42.09 23.33 -12.72
N GLY A 12 41.25 24.37 -12.71
CA GLY A 12 40.46 24.75 -11.54
C GLY A 12 39.46 23.66 -11.14
N CYS A 13 38.69 23.15 -12.12
CA CYS A 13 37.71 22.09 -11.90
C CYS A 13 38.38 20.77 -11.48
N HIS A 14 39.52 20.40 -12.09
CA HIS A 14 40.24 19.19 -11.70
C HIS A 14 40.86 19.31 -10.31
N THR A 15 41.38 20.48 -9.94
CA THR A 15 41.93 20.71 -8.60
C THR A 15 40.82 20.66 -7.54
N ALA A 16 39.68 21.29 -7.80
CA ALA A 16 38.51 21.24 -6.92
C ALA A 16 37.96 19.81 -6.79
N LEU A 17 37.83 19.08 -7.89
CA LEU A 17 37.35 17.69 -7.88
C LEU A 17 38.31 16.78 -7.10
N ASN A 18 39.63 16.92 -7.31
CA ASN A 18 40.62 16.14 -6.56
C ASN A 18 40.64 16.50 -5.07
N LEU A 19 40.42 17.77 -4.72
CA LEU A 19 40.27 18.20 -3.33
C LEU A 19 39.00 17.58 -2.71
N CYS A 20 37.87 17.60 -3.42
CA CYS A 20 36.62 16.97 -3.02
C CYS A 20 36.76 15.46 -2.82
N LEU A 21 37.43 14.76 -3.74
CA LEU A 21 37.65 13.32 -3.66
C LEU A 21 38.60 12.95 -2.50
N SER A 22 39.63 13.77 -2.25
CA SER A 22 40.55 13.58 -1.12
C SER A 22 39.85 13.81 0.22
N PHE A 23 39.00 14.84 0.32
CA PHE A 23 38.17 15.10 1.50
C PHE A 23 37.10 14.02 1.71
N SER A 24 36.39 13.62 0.65
CA SER A 24 35.40 12.54 0.70
C SER A 24 36.05 11.24 1.21
N ARG A 25 37.22 10.84 0.68
CA ARG A 25 37.93 9.66 1.18
C ARG A 25 38.32 9.75 2.64
N LYS A 26 38.70 10.94 3.13
CA LYS A 26 39.17 11.12 4.51
C LYS A 26 38.04 11.27 5.53
N TYR A 27 36.86 11.75 5.12
CA TYR A 27 35.76 12.11 6.03
C TYR A 27 34.41 11.49 5.68
N LYS A 28 34.37 10.49 4.78
CA LYS A 28 33.14 9.81 4.31
C LYS A 28 32.20 9.33 5.42
N ASP A 29 32.75 8.98 6.58
CA ASP A 29 31.99 8.39 7.69
C ASP A 29 31.56 9.44 8.74
N SER A 30 31.80 10.74 8.49
CA SER A 30 31.39 11.84 9.39
C SER A 30 30.36 12.74 8.74
N ASN A 31 29.31 13.11 9.48
CA ASN A 31 28.27 14.04 8.99
C ASN A 31 28.88 15.38 8.54
N TYR A 32 29.88 15.88 9.27
CA TYR A 32 30.61 17.10 8.93
C TYR A 32 31.38 17.01 7.60
N GLY A 33 31.90 15.82 7.26
CA GLY A 33 32.55 15.55 5.99
C GLY A 33 31.59 15.62 4.80
N MET A 34 30.37 15.12 4.97
CA MET A 34 29.34 15.20 3.93
C MET A 34 28.76 16.60 3.76
N ASP A 35 28.53 17.34 4.85
CA ASP A 35 28.08 18.73 4.76
C ASP A 35 29.13 19.61 4.05
N LEU A 36 30.41 19.39 4.34
CA LEU A 36 31.51 20.09 3.66
C LEU A 36 31.63 19.68 2.19
N TYR A 37 31.45 18.40 1.86
CA TYR A 37 31.44 17.91 0.47
C TYR A 37 30.31 18.54 -0.34
N VAL A 38 29.10 18.61 0.23
CA VAL A 38 27.94 19.27 -0.40
C VAL A 38 28.18 20.77 -0.56
N ALA A 39 28.75 21.43 0.44
CA ALA A 39 29.09 22.86 0.36
C ALA A 39 30.12 23.16 -0.72
N ILE A 40 31.17 22.34 -0.85
CA ILE A 40 32.18 22.50 -1.92
C ILE A 40 31.57 22.18 -3.29
N GLY A 41 30.77 21.11 -3.40
CA GLY A 41 30.06 20.75 -4.63
C GLY A 41 29.12 21.86 -5.11
N ALA A 42 28.36 22.46 -4.20
CA ALA A 42 27.52 23.62 -4.48
C ALA A 42 28.35 24.83 -4.92
N GLY A 43 29.51 25.08 -4.29
CA GLY A 43 30.44 26.13 -4.68
C GLY A 43 30.97 25.94 -6.11
N VAL A 44 31.40 24.72 -6.46
CA VAL A 44 31.90 24.39 -7.81
C VAL A 44 30.78 24.51 -8.85
N ALA A 45 29.57 24.05 -8.55
CA ALA A 45 28.42 24.19 -9.43
C ALA A 45 28.04 25.67 -9.64
N CYS A 46 28.09 26.48 -8.59
CA CYS A 46 27.79 27.92 -8.64
C CYS A 46 28.82 28.68 -9.49
N VAL A 47 30.11 28.37 -9.35
CA VAL A 47 31.19 28.93 -10.19
C VAL A 47 31.02 28.48 -11.65
N GLY A 48 30.74 27.19 -11.90
CA GLY A 48 30.50 26.66 -13.23
C GLY A 48 29.29 27.31 -13.92
N ALA A 49 28.16 27.44 -13.21
CA ALA A 49 26.97 28.10 -13.70
C ALA A 49 27.19 29.60 -13.99
N THR A 50 27.97 30.28 -13.14
CA THR A 50 28.32 31.70 -13.32
C THR A 50 29.20 31.90 -14.57
N ILE A 51 30.20 31.04 -14.79
CA ILE A 51 31.08 31.10 -15.97
C ILE A 51 30.32 30.74 -17.26
N PHE A 52 29.44 29.74 -17.20
CA PHE A 52 28.57 29.37 -18.32
C PHE A 52 27.63 30.53 -18.65
N ALA A 53 26.99 31.13 -17.66
CA ALA A 53 26.13 32.29 -17.86
C ALA A 53 26.90 33.50 -18.41
N PHE A 54 28.14 33.77 -17.97
CA PHE A 54 28.99 34.81 -18.56
C PHE A 54 29.38 34.58 -20.02
N SER A 55 29.28 33.33 -20.50
CA SER A 55 29.58 32.97 -21.89
C SER A 55 28.39 33.21 -22.84
N TYR A 56 27.16 33.33 -22.30
CA TYR A 56 25.92 33.37 -23.08
C TYR A 56 24.96 34.51 -22.70
N LEU A 57 25.19 35.20 -21.57
CA LEU A 57 24.32 36.25 -21.03
C LEU A 57 25.15 37.46 -20.57
N ASP A 58 24.49 38.62 -20.50
CA ASP A 58 25.10 39.85 -20.01
C ASP A 58 25.58 39.70 -18.56
N LYS A 59 26.67 40.36 -18.22
CA LYS A 59 27.50 40.07 -17.03
C LYS A 59 26.73 40.18 -15.70
N GLU A 60 25.78 41.09 -15.62
CA GLU A 60 24.99 41.31 -14.40
C GLU A 60 23.88 40.26 -14.24
N ILE A 61 23.26 39.84 -15.35
CA ILE A 61 22.19 38.82 -15.37
C ILE A 61 22.78 37.44 -15.06
N ALA A 62 23.97 37.15 -15.60
CA ALA A 62 24.69 35.91 -15.34
C ALA A 62 25.04 35.73 -13.86
N LEU A 63 25.49 36.81 -13.20
CA LEU A 63 25.83 36.80 -11.77
C LEU A 63 24.58 36.56 -10.90
N PHE A 64 23.46 37.18 -11.26
CA PHE A 64 22.20 37.06 -10.51
C PHE A 64 21.59 35.66 -10.65
N ILE A 65 21.56 35.10 -11.87
CA ILE A 65 21.01 33.76 -12.12
C ILE A 65 21.90 32.67 -11.52
N GLY A 66 23.23 32.75 -11.72
CA GLY A 66 24.17 31.79 -11.14
C GLY A 66 24.14 31.80 -9.61
N GLY A 67 24.15 33.00 -9.01
CA GLY A 67 24.03 33.17 -7.56
C GLY A 67 22.69 32.67 -7.00
N ALA A 68 21.57 32.94 -7.68
CA ALA A 68 20.25 32.48 -7.26
C ALA A 68 20.12 30.95 -7.33
N ILE A 69 20.61 30.32 -8.39
CA ILE A 69 20.60 28.85 -8.54
C ILE A 69 21.45 28.21 -7.45
N GLY A 70 22.66 28.73 -7.19
CA GLY A 70 23.53 28.23 -6.12
C GLY A 70 22.95 28.41 -4.71
N PHE A 71 22.31 29.55 -4.45
CA PHE A 71 21.63 29.80 -3.17
C PHE A 71 20.42 28.88 -2.97
N LEU A 72 19.62 28.65 -4.02
CA LEU A 72 18.44 27.77 -3.97
C LEU A 72 18.81 26.30 -3.82
N THR A 73 19.82 25.82 -4.57
CA THR A 73 20.31 24.44 -4.45
C THR A 73 21.00 24.21 -3.10
N GLY A 74 21.85 25.13 -2.66
CA GLY A 74 22.47 25.06 -1.32
C GLY A 74 21.44 25.10 -0.19
N GLY A 75 20.43 25.98 -0.29
CA GLY A 75 19.32 26.08 0.67
C GLY A 75 18.42 24.85 0.67
N TRP A 76 18.19 24.23 -0.49
CA TRP A 76 17.42 22.99 -0.61
C TRP A 76 18.16 21.81 0.03
N HIS A 77 19.46 21.66 -0.24
CA HIS A 77 20.30 20.64 0.40
C HIS A 77 20.41 20.83 1.92
N PHE A 78 20.57 22.07 2.40
CA PHE A 78 20.59 22.36 3.84
C PHE A 78 19.26 21.98 4.51
N ASN A 79 18.12 22.31 3.90
CA ASN A 79 16.81 21.93 4.41
C ASN A 79 16.56 20.41 4.36
N LEU A 80 17.05 19.73 3.32
CA LEU A 80 17.02 18.28 3.21
C LEU A 80 17.86 17.63 4.31
N ASN A 81 19.10 18.08 4.54
CA ASN A 81 19.96 17.56 5.60
C ASN A 81 19.36 17.79 7.00
N LYS A 82 18.79 18.97 7.26
CA LYS A 82 18.09 19.26 8.51
C LYS A 82 16.86 18.37 8.72
N LYS A 83 16.09 18.10 7.66
CA LYS A 83 14.97 17.14 7.70
C LYS A 83 15.47 15.72 7.92
N VAL A 84 16.58 15.33 7.30
CA VAL A 84 17.22 14.01 7.49
C VAL A 84 17.75 13.85 8.91
N GLU A 85 18.34 14.87 9.54
CA GLU A 85 18.74 14.83 10.96
C GLU A 85 17.53 14.73 11.89
N THR A 86 16.46 15.46 11.58
CA THR A 86 15.20 15.38 12.34
C THR A 86 14.58 13.99 12.20
N LEU A 87 14.63 13.39 11.00
CA LEU A 87 14.20 12.02 10.74
C LEU A 87 15.11 11.00 11.44
N LYS A 88 16.44 11.14 11.37
CA LYS A 88 17.41 10.27 12.04
C LYS A 88 17.28 10.32 13.55
N SER A 89 17.07 11.49 14.15
CA SER A 89 16.83 11.62 15.60
C SER A 89 15.47 11.08 16.04
N THR A 90 14.46 11.13 15.17
CA THR A 90 13.16 10.48 15.40
C THR A 90 13.28 8.96 15.26
N LEU A 91 13.99 8.46 14.26
CA LEU A 91 14.30 7.05 14.02
C LEU A 91 15.21 6.44 15.10
N ALA A 92 16.14 7.21 15.67
CA ALA A 92 17.01 6.76 16.76
C ALA A 92 16.30 6.67 18.13
N LYS A 93 15.12 7.31 18.26
CA LYS A 93 14.27 7.23 19.47
C LYS A 93 13.26 6.06 19.41
N ASP A 94 13.06 5.44 18.25
CA ASP A 94 12.26 4.23 18.08
C ASP A 94 13.18 3.00 18.13
N GLU A 95 13.24 2.31 19.28
CA GLU A 95 14.01 1.06 19.46
C GLU A 95 13.62 -0.05 18.47
N PHE A 96 12.44 0.06 17.83
CA PHE A 96 11.89 -0.90 16.89
C PHE A 96 12.51 -0.84 15.48
N LEU A 97 13.13 0.27 15.08
CA LEU A 97 13.65 0.46 13.71
C LEU A 97 15.16 0.23 13.58
N GLN A 98 15.88 0.03 14.68
CA GLN A 98 17.31 -0.27 14.66
C GLN A 98 17.64 -1.71 14.21
N SER A 99 16.68 -2.66 14.26
CA SER A 99 16.95 -4.06 13.89
C SER A 99 16.89 -4.36 12.38
N ASN A 100 16.35 -3.47 11.54
CA ASN A 100 15.97 -3.80 10.16
C ASN A 100 16.73 -3.02 9.07
N ARG A 101 17.88 -2.41 9.39
CA ARG A 101 18.55 -1.43 8.50
C ARG A 101 19.54 -2.00 7.47
N THR A 102 19.57 -3.31 7.23
CA THR A 102 20.62 -3.97 6.42
C THR A 102 20.13 -4.59 5.10
N LYS A 103 19.18 -3.98 4.37
CA LYS A 103 18.74 -4.62 3.11
C LYS A 103 18.25 -3.79 1.92
N TYR A 104 18.49 -2.47 1.89
CA TYR A 104 18.09 -1.68 0.71
C TYR A 104 19.12 -0.60 0.39
N ASP A 105 20.18 -1.02 -0.29
CA ASP A 105 20.96 -0.17 -1.18
C ASP A 105 21.06 -0.90 -2.53
N GLU A 106 21.04 -0.13 -3.62
CA GLU A 106 21.20 -0.50 -5.05
C GLU A 106 19.92 -0.79 -5.86
N VAL A 107 19.43 0.24 -6.59
CA VAL A 107 19.04 0.14 -8.01
C VAL A 107 19.31 1.50 -8.67
N ASP A 108 20.28 1.55 -9.59
CA ASP A 108 20.54 2.63 -10.54
C ASP A 108 19.86 2.29 -11.87
N ASP A 109 18.97 3.15 -12.37
CA ASP A 109 18.68 3.24 -13.81
C ASP A 109 18.08 4.62 -14.16
N ASP A 110 18.90 5.48 -14.77
CA ASP A 110 18.62 6.92 -15.03
C ASP A 110 17.68 7.14 -16.23
N GLU A 111 17.47 6.15 -17.09
CA GLU A 111 16.76 6.33 -18.36
C GLU A 111 15.23 6.34 -18.18
N THR A 112 14.70 5.65 -17.16
CA THR A 112 13.27 5.63 -16.81
C THR A 112 12.80 6.90 -16.08
N LEU A 113 13.72 7.62 -15.43
CA LEU A 113 13.42 8.85 -14.68
C LEU A 113 13.14 10.04 -15.59
N SER A 114 13.76 10.09 -16.77
CA SER A 114 13.61 11.21 -17.72
C SER A 114 12.22 11.26 -18.37
N GLY A 115 11.68 10.10 -18.79
CA GLY A 115 10.32 10.00 -19.34
C GLY A 115 9.23 10.27 -18.30
N LEU A 116 9.46 9.82 -17.06
CA LEU A 116 8.57 10.12 -15.93
C LEU A 116 8.58 11.61 -15.59
N ALA A 117 9.75 12.26 -15.66
CA ALA A 117 9.89 13.69 -15.40
C ALA A 117 9.14 14.53 -16.43
N GLU A 118 9.22 14.20 -17.72
CA GLU A 118 8.45 14.89 -18.77
C GLU A 118 6.94 14.71 -18.62
N GLU A 119 6.46 13.51 -18.28
CA GLU A 119 5.03 13.28 -18.04
C GLU A 119 4.54 14.01 -16.79
N MET A 120 5.34 14.03 -15.72
CA MET A 120 5.06 14.82 -14.52
C MET A 120 5.06 16.32 -14.81
N GLU A 121 5.94 16.81 -15.69
CA GLU A 121 6.02 18.22 -16.06
C GLU A 121 4.86 18.66 -16.98
N ARG A 122 4.39 17.77 -17.87
CA ARG A 122 3.13 17.98 -18.61
C ARG A 122 1.92 17.99 -17.68
N ALA A 123 1.81 17.03 -16.75
CA ALA A 123 0.74 16.98 -15.77
C ALA A 123 0.73 18.21 -14.85
N LYS A 124 1.91 18.67 -14.41
CA LYS A 124 2.06 19.87 -13.57
C LYS A 124 1.64 21.17 -14.27
N ASN A 125 1.64 21.20 -15.61
CA ASN A 125 1.26 22.36 -16.39
C ASN A 125 -0.18 22.34 -16.92
N ASP A 126 -0.92 21.26 -16.66
CA ASP A 126 -2.36 21.19 -16.95
C ASP A 126 -3.13 22.22 -16.08
N PRO A 127 -3.92 23.14 -16.68
CA PRO A 127 -4.67 24.16 -15.96
C PRO A 127 -5.67 23.60 -14.95
N VAL A 128 -6.32 22.48 -15.29
CA VAL A 128 -7.28 21.78 -14.42
C VAL A 128 -6.54 21.13 -13.26
N LEU A 129 -5.39 20.51 -13.54
CA LEU A 129 -4.55 19.89 -12.50
C LEU A 129 -3.91 20.94 -11.57
N LYS A 130 -3.55 22.12 -12.07
CA LYS A 130 -3.08 23.26 -11.27
C LYS A 130 -4.17 23.81 -10.36
N GLU A 131 -5.40 23.97 -10.87
CA GLU A 131 -6.54 24.40 -10.08
C GLU A 131 -6.86 23.37 -8.98
N LEU A 132 -6.87 22.07 -9.32
CA LEU A 132 -6.93 20.96 -8.36
C LEU A 132 -5.80 21.04 -7.33
N MET A 133 -4.53 21.04 -7.73
CA MET A 133 -3.39 21.03 -6.79
C MET A 133 -3.35 22.28 -5.90
N SER A 134 -3.85 23.42 -6.38
CA SER A 134 -4.02 24.65 -5.57
C SER A 134 -5.16 24.55 -4.56
N GLN A 135 -6.23 23.80 -4.87
CA GLN A 135 -7.29 23.48 -3.93
C GLN A 135 -6.89 22.36 -2.96
N PHE A 136 -5.89 21.54 -3.33
CA PHE A 136 -5.45 20.33 -2.60
C PHE A 136 -4.05 20.42 -1.98
N GLY A 137 -3.56 21.63 -1.70
CA GLY A 137 -2.23 21.85 -1.13
C GLY A 137 -1.93 20.99 0.11
N GLY A 138 -1.04 19.99 -0.05
CA GLY A 138 -0.22 19.46 1.03
C GLY A 138 -0.78 18.33 1.90
N MET A 139 -1.42 17.30 1.33
CA MET A 139 -1.77 16.10 2.12
C MET A 139 -0.79 14.96 1.89
N SER A 140 0.28 14.94 2.68
CA SER A 140 1.07 13.72 2.88
C SER A 140 0.22 12.67 3.62
N GLY A 141 0.27 11.41 3.20
CA GLY A 141 -0.54 10.31 3.74
C GLY A 141 -0.39 10.01 5.25
N LYS A 142 0.45 10.76 5.97
CA LYS A 142 0.58 10.72 7.43
C LYS A 142 -0.27 11.77 8.17
N GLN A 143 -0.98 12.66 7.47
CA GLN A 143 -1.62 13.82 8.09
C GLN A 143 -3.12 14.01 7.84
N ILE A 144 -3.77 13.20 6.99
CA ILE A 144 -5.23 13.39 6.78
C ILE A 144 -6.00 13.04 8.07
N PHE A 145 -5.53 12.05 8.82
CA PHE A 145 -6.18 11.61 10.05
C PHE A 145 -5.15 11.57 11.18
N GLY A 146 -5.05 12.67 11.92
CA GLY A 146 -4.29 12.70 13.18
C GLY A 146 -4.82 11.65 14.17
N LYS A 147 -4.09 11.40 15.25
CA LYS A 147 -4.44 10.47 16.35
C LYS A 147 -5.86 10.63 16.96
N ASN A 148 -6.63 11.63 16.53
CA ASN A 148 -7.97 11.96 17.03
C ASN A 148 -9.08 11.84 15.95
N PHE A 149 -8.78 11.36 14.74
CA PHE A 149 -9.83 11.18 13.74
C PHE A 149 -10.61 9.90 14.00
N ILE A 150 -11.88 10.05 14.38
CA ILE A 150 -12.79 8.93 14.58
C ILE A 150 -13.45 8.68 13.23
N MET A 151 -13.04 7.61 12.54
CA MET A 151 -13.69 7.17 11.32
C MET A 151 -15.11 6.67 11.65
N ASP A 152 -16.12 7.16 10.93
CA ASP A 152 -17.48 6.62 10.92
C ASP A 152 -18.10 6.65 9.52
N GLU A 153 -19.32 6.13 9.34
CA GLU A 153 -19.93 6.10 8.00
C GLU A 153 -20.21 7.49 7.41
N LYS A 154 -20.58 8.48 8.24
CA LYS A 154 -20.93 9.82 7.75
C LYS A 154 -19.68 10.56 7.32
N GLU A 155 -18.62 10.46 8.10
CA GLU A 155 -17.36 11.12 7.79
C GLU A 155 -16.69 10.44 6.58
N PHE A 156 -16.75 9.11 6.48
CA PHE A 156 -16.31 8.41 5.27
C PHE A 156 -17.12 8.83 4.04
N GLU A 157 -18.45 8.87 4.14
CA GLU A 157 -19.34 9.35 3.07
C GLU A 157 -18.98 10.76 2.61
N LYS A 158 -18.75 11.67 3.56
CA LYS A 158 -18.37 13.06 3.29
C LYS A 158 -17.04 13.14 2.54
N VAL A 159 -16.02 12.39 2.98
CA VAL A 159 -14.72 12.30 2.29
C VAL A 159 -14.92 11.78 0.87
N GLN A 160 -15.67 10.70 0.70
CA GLN A 160 -15.90 10.09 -0.61
C GLN A 160 -16.79 10.94 -1.53
N LYS A 161 -17.67 11.78 -0.99
CA LYS A 161 -18.46 12.72 -1.76
C LYS A 161 -17.61 13.83 -2.39
N GLN A 162 -16.57 14.26 -1.69
CA GLN A 162 -15.60 15.25 -2.17
C GLN A 162 -14.51 14.61 -3.04
N HIS A 163 -14.05 13.43 -2.63
CA HIS A 163 -12.95 12.68 -3.22
C HIS A 163 -13.31 11.20 -3.35
N PRO A 164 -14.11 10.83 -4.37
CA PRO A 164 -14.42 9.43 -4.61
C PRO A 164 -13.12 8.65 -4.79
N TRP A 165 -13.03 7.44 -4.24
CA TRP A 165 -11.84 6.59 -4.35
C TRP A 165 -11.35 6.39 -5.80
N THR A 166 -12.25 6.49 -6.78
CA THR A 166 -11.98 6.40 -8.22
C THR A 166 -11.88 7.78 -8.91
N MET A 167 -11.45 8.83 -8.19
CA MET A 167 -11.56 10.24 -8.58
C MET A 167 -11.06 10.55 -9.99
N GLN A 168 -9.92 9.99 -10.41
CA GLN A 168 -9.30 10.31 -11.70
C GLN A 168 -10.16 9.85 -12.89
N SER A 169 -10.77 8.67 -12.79
CA SER A 169 -11.70 8.16 -13.80
C SER A 169 -13.08 8.83 -13.71
N SER A 170 -13.46 9.31 -12.52
CA SER A 170 -14.73 9.99 -12.27
C SER A 170 -14.79 11.37 -12.96
N ILE A 171 -13.67 12.10 -13.01
CA ILE A 171 -13.56 13.39 -13.71
C ILE A 171 -13.69 13.22 -15.23
N THR A 172 -13.00 12.22 -15.80
CA THR A 172 -13.08 11.90 -17.24
C THR A 172 -14.50 11.57 -17.67
N PHE A 173 -15.21 10.76 -16.86
CA PHE A 173 -16.60 10.41 -17.10
C PHE A 173 -17.54 11.63 -17.01
N ALA A 174 -17.44 12.43 -15.94
CA ALA A 174 -18.28 13.63 -15.78
C ALA A 174 -18.13 14.60 -16.97
N ASN A 175 -16.93 14.71 -17.53
CA ASN A 175 -16.66 15.51 -18.72
C ASN A 175 -17.29 14.90 -19.99
N LYS A 176 -17.21 13.57 -20.17
CA LYS A 176 -17.87 12.88 -21.28
C LYS A 176 -19.39 13.01 -21.22
N GLN A 177 -20.00 12.86 -20.04
CA GLN A 177 -21.45 12.98 -19.87
C GLN A 177 -21.94 14.41 -20.19
N ARG A 178 -21.22 15.44 -19.73
CA ARG A 178 -21.49 16.85 -20.07
C ARG A 178 -21.39 17.13 -21.57
N SER A 179 -20.59 16.36 -22.30
CA SER A 179 -20.43 16.50 -23.76
C SER A 179 -21.56 15.86 -24.58
N GLY A 180 -22.51 15.15 -23.94
CA GLY A 180 -23.69 14.59 -24.61
C GLY A 180 -23.41 13.46 -25.61
N LYS A 181 -22.21 12.87 -25.60
CA LYS A 181 -21.87 11.74 -26.46
C LYS A 181 -22.37 10.45 -25.85
N ASP A 182 -23.02 9.59 -26.64
CA ASP A 182 -23.21 8.18 -26.29
C ASP A 182 -21.82 7.55 -26.14
N CYS A 183 -21.44 7.28 -24.89
CA CYS A 183 -20.16 6.66 -24.58
C CYS A 183 -20.45 5.36 -23.84
N GLN A 184 -20.05 4.25 -24.48
CA GLN A 184 -19.83 3.02 -23.73
C GLN A 184 -18.82 3.34 -22.63
N LEU A 185 -19.21 3.05 -21.39
CA LEU A 185 -18.35 3.25 -20.24
C LEU A 185 -17.29 2.18 -20.24
N ASP A 186 -16.03 2.58 -20.09
CA ASP A 186 -15.02 1.60 -19.74
C ASP A 186 -15.22 1.10 -18.30
N PHE A 187 -14.41 0.11 -17.92
CA PHE A 187 -14.48 -0.50 -16.59
C PHE A 187 -14.30 0.53 -15.46
N TRP A 188 -13.34 1.45 -15.60
CA TRP A 188 -13.01 2.44 -14.58
C TRP A 188 -14.06 3.53 -14.45
N GLU A 189 -14.65 3.94 -15.58
CA GLU A 189 -15.78 4.85 -15.65
C GLU A 189 -17.02 4.22 -14.99
N SER A 190 -17.23 2.92 -15.21
CA SER A 190 -18.32 2.18 -14.59
C SER A 190 -18.16 2.07 -13.07
N LEU A 191 -16.96 1.73 -12.57
CA LEU A 191 -16.67 1.75 -11.12
C LEU A 191 -16.87 3.15 -10.52
N SER A 192 -16.45 4.18 -11.25
CA SER A 192 -16.60 5.57 -10.83
C SER A 192 -18.04 6.01 -10.72
N MET A 193 -18.85 5.65 -11.71
CA MET A 193 -20.28 5.95 -11.70
C MET A 193 -20.98 5.23 -10.54
N ILE A 194 -20.60 3.98 -10.25
CA ILE A 194 -21.13 3.25 -9.08
C ILE A 194 -20.74 3.94 -7.79
N SER A 195 -19.47 4.34 -7.63
CA SER A 195 -19.02 5.11 -6.47
C SER A 195 -19.83 6.41 -6.31
N CYS A 196 -20.12 7.11 -7.41
CA CYS A 196 -20.94 8.32 -7.37
C CYS A 196 -22.36 8.05 -6.89
N PHE A 197 -23.00 6.96 -7.35
CA PHE A 197 -24.31 6.54 -6.85
C PHE A 197 -24.28 6.10 -5.37
N ILE A 198 -23.18 5.49 -4.89
CA ILE A 198 -23.05 5.11 -3.48
C ILE A 198 -23.03 6.33 -2.56
N PHE A 199 -22.31 7.39 -2.93
CA PHE A 199 -22.05 8.54 -2.06
C PHE A 199 -22.85 9.81 -2.41
N GLY A 200 -23.60 9.80 -3.53
CA GLY A 200 -24.28 11.00 -4.05
C GLY A 200 -23.27 12.09 -4.42
N ALA A 201 -22.26 11.73 -5.21
CA ALA A 201 -21.14 12.60 -5.59
C ALA A 201 -21.26 13.10 -7.03
N MET A 202 -20.52 14.16 -7.38
CA MET A 202 -20.39 14.67 -8.75
C MET A 202 -21.70 14.97 -9.50
N GLY A 203 -22.75 15.35 -8.78
CA GLY A 203 -24.07 15.64 -9.36
C GLY A 203 -25.00 14.43 -9.50
N PHE A 204 -24.55 13.24 -9.10
CA PHE A 204 -25.40 12.06 -8.98
C PHE A 204 -26.13 12.08 -7.63
N GLU A 205 -27.41 11.73 -7.65
CA GLU A 205 -28.15 11.44 -6.42
C GLU A 205 -27.71 10.08 -5.87
N LYS A 206 -27.75 9.95 -4.54
CA LYS A 206 -27.42 8.69 -3.88
C LYS A 206 -28.48 7.64 -4.21
N ASP A 207 -28.07 6.55 -4.85
CA ASP A 207 -28.95 5.47 -5.30
C ASP A 207 -28.23 4.12 -5.16
N LEU A 208 -28.44 3.47 -4.02
CA LEU A 208 -27.76 2.22 -3.66
C LEU A 208 -28.24 1.03 -4.50
N ASP A 209 -29.50 1.04 -4.95
CA ASP A 209 -30.08 -0.05 -5.72
C ASP A 209 -29.58 -0.03 -7.17
N LYS A 210 -29.49 1.16 -7.75
CA LYS A 210 -28.85 1.35 -9.06
C LYS A 210 -27.37 1.00 -9.03
N ALA A 211 -26.64 1.43 -8.00
CA ALA A 211 -25.25 1.04 -7.79
C ALA A 211 -25.08 -0.49 -7.75
N GLU A 212 -25.95 -1.18 -7.02
CA GLU A 212 -25.93 -2.64 -6.90
C GLU A 212 -26.29 -3.33 -8.22
N GLN A 213 -27.28 -2.82 -8.96
CA GLN A 213 -27.65 -3.34 -10.27
C GLN A 213 -26.49 -3.25 -11.26
N MET A 214 -25.81 -2.11 -11.31
CA MET A 214 -24.67 -1.92 -12.20
C MET A 214 -23.52 -2.90 -11.90
N LEU A 215 -23.23 -3.18 -10.63
CA LEU A 215 -22.21 -4.16 -10.24
C LEU A 215 -22.49 -5.57 -10.78
N LYS A 216 -23.75 -5.95 -11.05
CA LYS A 216 -24.09 -7.27 -11.61
C LYS A 216 -23.66 -7.43 -13.06
N HIS A 217 -23.47 -6.33 -13.78
CA HIS A 217 -23.17 -6.33 -15.22
C HIS A 217 -21.70 -6.03 -15.53
N LEU A 218 -20.86 -5.90 -14.50
CA LEU A 218 -19.48 -5.42 -14.61
C LEU A 218 -18.43 -6.49 -14.91
N ILE A 219 -18.73 -7.76 -14.65
CA ILE A 219 -17.78 -8.85 -14.87
C ILE A 219 -17.90 -9.31 -16.33
N PRO A 220 -16.89 -9.09 -17.19
CA PRO A 220 -16.93 -9.54 -18.57
C PRO A 220 -16.76 -11.06 -18.61
N PRO A 221 -17.60 -11.81 -19.34
CA PRO A 221 -17.54 -13.28 -19.37
C PRO A 221 -16.29 -13.86 -20.05
N GLN A 222 -15.42 -13.03 -20.66
CA GLN A 222 -14.27 -13.46 -21.48
C GLN A 222 -12.95 -12.77 -21.09
N ALA A 223 -12.87 -12.12 -19.93
CA ALA A 223 -11.63 -11.47 -19.49
C ALA A 223 -10.56 -12.51 -19.05
N PRO A 224 -9.26 -12.22 -19.18
CA PRO A 224 -8.19 -13.03 -18.60
C PRO A 224 -8.36 -13.19 -17.08
N HIS A 225 -7.85 -14.30 -16.52
CA HIS A 225 -8.05 -14.64 -15.11
C HIS A 225 -7.62 -13.53 -14.13
N GLU A 226 -6.43 -12.95 -14.33
CA GLU A 226 -5.93 -11.84 -13.49
C GLU A 226 -6.86 -10.61 -13.55
N GLN A 227 -7.37 -10.30 -14.74
CA GLN A 227 -8.32 -9.20 -14.92
C GLN A 227 -9.65 -9.52 -14.23
N ILE A 228 -10.14 -10.77 -14.29
CA ILE A 228 -11.34 -11.20 -13.56
C ILE A 228 -11.14 -11.04 -12.05
N MET A 229 -10.00 -11.45 -11.50
CA MET A 229 -9.72 -11.29 -10.07
C MET A 229 -9.71 -9.83 -9.68
N PHE A 230 -8.99 -8.99 -10.44
CA PHE A 230 -8.92 -7.55 -10.20
C PHE A 230 -10.30 -6.89 -10.23
N ILE A 231 -11.12 -7.20 -11.24
CA ILE A 231 -12.49 -6.71 -11.37
C ILE A 231 -13.35 -7.18 -10.19
N THR A 232 -13.22 -8.45 -9.83
CA THR A 232 -13.97 -9.07 -8.72
C THR A 232 -13.60 -8.43 -7.39
N ALA A 233 -12.32 -8.12 -7.17
CA ALA A 233 -11.83 -7.43 -5.98
C ALA A 233 -12.52 -6.08 -5.80
N HIS A 234 -12.48 -5.22 -6.82
CA HIS A 234 -13.10 -3.89 -6.78
C HIS A 234 -14.63 -3.96 -6.68
N THR A 235 -15.24 -4.90 -7.40
CA THR A 235 -16.69 -5.14 -7.35
C THR A 235 -17.13 -5.55 -5.94
N ASN A 236 -16.36 -6.41 -5.29
CA ASN A 236 -16.61 -6.83 -3.91
C ASN A 236 -16.44 -5.69 -2.92
N ILE A 237 -15.42 -4.83 -3.06
CA ILE A 237 -15.27 -3.65 -2.21
C ILE A 237 -16.48 -2.71 -2.35
N LEU A 238 -16.89 -2.37 -3.57
CA LEU A 238 -18.05 -1.50 -3.80
C LEU A 238 -19.35 -2.13 -3.30
N ARG A 239 -19.54 -3.44 -3.53
CA ARG A 239 -20.69 -4.19 -3.04
C ARG A 239 -20.75 -4.19 -1.51
N GLY A 240 -19.61 -4.40 -0.86
CA GLY A 240 -19.48 -4.31 0.59
C GLY A 240 -19.90 -2.93 1.10
N THR A 241 -19.41 -1.86 0.46
CA THR A 241 -19.75 -0.48 0.80
C THR A 241 -21.23 -0.16 0.60
N ILE A 242 -21.88 -0.66 -0.46
CA ILE A 242 -23.34 -0.56 -0.62
C ILE A 242 -24.06 -1.14 0.60
N TYR A 243 -23.68 -2.35 1.03
CA TYR A 243 -24.32 -3.00 2.18
C TYR A 243 -24.04 -2.31 3.51
N VAL A 244 -22.91 -1.60 3.65
CA VAL A 244 -22.70 -0.71 4.80
C VAL A 244 -23.78 0.36 4.88
N TYR A 245 -24.06 1.04 3.76
CA TYR A 245 -25.06 2.10 3.74
C TYR A 245 -26.51 1.58 3.79
N LYS A 246 -26.74 0.32 3.39
CA LYS A 246 -27.99 -0.41 3.65
C LYS A 246 -28.11 -0.94 5.10
N LYS A 247 -27.07 -0.76 5.93
CA LYS A 247 -27.01 -1.23 7.32
C LYS A 247 -26.99 -2.76 7.47
N GLU A 248 -26.59 -3.48 6.42
CA GLU A 248 -26.40 -4.93 6.39
C GLU A 248 -24.92 -5.30 6.67
N TYR A 249 -24.44 -5.04 7.88
CA TYR A 249 -23.00 -5.06 8.18
C TYR A 249 -22.31 -6.43 8.02
N VAL A 250 -22.97 -7.54 8.33
CA VAL A 250 -22.38 -8.88 8.14
C VAL A 250 -22.15 -9.15 6.65
N LYS A 251 -23.14 -8.83 5.83
CA LYS A 251 -23.06 -8.92 4.37
C LYS A 251 -22.00 -7.98 3.81
N ALA A 252 -21.90 -6.78 4.35
CA ALA A 252 -20.85 -5.84 4.01
C ALA A 252 -19.45 -6.42 4.28
N CYS A 253 -19.20 -6.91 5.50
CA CYS A 253 -17.92 -7.49 5.87
C CYS A 253 -17.53 -8.70 5.03
N TYR A 254 -18.48 -9.56 4.66
CA TYR A 254 -18.25 -10.66 3.74
C TYR A 254 -17.60 -10.15 2.45
N TYR A 255 -18.26 -9.21 1.76
CA TYR A 255 -17.74 -8.69 0.49
C TYR A 255 -16.48 -7.84 0.65
N LEU A 256 -16.35 -7.03 1.71
CA LEU A 256 -15.16 -6.23 1.96
C LEU A 256 -13.91 -7.12 2.14
N ILE A 257 -14.00 -8.16 2.97
CA ILE A 257 -12.88 -9.09 3.18
C ILE A 257 -12.62 -9.92 1.93
N SER A 258 -13.65 -10.41 1.22
CA SER A 258 -13.46 -11.09 -0.08
C SER A 258 -12.73 -10.20 -1.08
N GLY A 259 -13.06 -8.92 -1.15
CA GLY A 259 -12.39 -7.96 -2.03
C GLY A 259 -10.93 -7.75 -1.65
N LEU A 260 -10.64 -7.61 -0.35
CA LEU A 260 -9.28 -7.46 0.15
C LEU A 260 -8.42 -8.70 -0.14
N LYS A 261 -8.94 -9.91 0.07
CA LYS A 261 -8.21 -11.17 -0.22
C LYS A 261 -7.84 -11.33 -1.70
N LEU A 262 -8.57 -10.71 -2.61
CA LEU A 262 -8.25 -10.69 -4.04
C LEU A 262 -7.19 -9.63 -4.44
N GLY A 263 -6.54 -8.98 -3.46
CA GLY A 263 -5.34 -8.17 -3.70
C GLY A 263 -5.60 -6.71 -4.14
N THR A 264 -6.74 -6.13 -3.77
CA THR A 264 -7.00 -4.70 -4.07
C THR A 264 -6.23 -3.77 -3.12
N ASN A 265 -5.55 -2.78 -3.68
CA ASN A 265 -4.88 -1.73 -2.92
C ASN A 265 -5.85 -0.58 -2.65
N LEU A 266 -6.18 -0.37 -1.39
CA LEU A 266 -7.08 0.69 -0.95
C LEU A 266 -6.32 1.86 -0.33
N SER A 267 -6.90 3.05 -0.43
CA SER A 267 -6.38 4.23 0.28
C SER A 267 -6.62 4.12 1.78
N THR A 268 -5.77 4.76 2.59
CA THR A 268 -5.87 4.76 4.07
C THR A 268 -7.28 5.07 4.61
N PRO A 269 -8.03 6.08 4.11
CA PRO A 269 -9.41 6.32 4.54
C PRO A 269 -10.33 5.11 4.38
N TYR A 270 -10.21 4.37 3.27
CA TYR A 270 -11.01 3.19 3.01
C TYR A 270 -10.62 2.04 3.95
N CYS A 271 -9.33 1.88 4.19
CA CYS A 271 -8.81 0.90 5.13
C CYS A 271 -9.38 1.12 6.55
N ASP A 272 -9.37 2.36 7.03
CA ASP A 272 -9.91 2.71 8.35
C ASP A 272 -11.43 2.53 8.41
N PHE A 273 -12.13 2.85 7.31
CA PHE A 273 -13.55 2.59 7.18
C PHE A 273 -13.87 1.09 7.27
N ILE A 274 -13.11 0.23 6.58
CA ILE A 274 -13.31 -1.23 6.66
C ILE A 274 -13.10 -1.73 8.08
N ARG A 275 -12.05 -1.28 8.78
CA ARG A 275 -11.81 -1.64 10.19
C ARG A 275 -12.99 -1.22 11.08
N TYR A 276 -13.46 0.02 10.92
CA TYR A 276 -14.61 0.53 11.64
C TYR A 276 -15.87 -0.34 11.43
N ILE A 277 -16.12 -0.80 10.21
CA ILE A 277 -17.27 -1.66 9.90
C ILE A 277 -17.11 -3.06 10.48
N ILE A 278 -15.91 -3.64 10.43
CA ILE A 278 -15.67 -4.94 11.03
C ILE A 278 -15.88 -4.89 12.55
N ASP A 279 -15.39 -3.84 13.24
CA ASP A 279 -15.58 -3.67 14.68
C ASP A 279 -17.06 -3.64 15.11
N LYS A 280 -17.98 -3.26 14.20
CA LYS A 280 -19.42 -3.34 14.47
C LYS A 280 -19.92 -4.78 14.55
N ILE A 281 -19.42 -5.66 13.68
CA ILE A 281 -19.92 -7.03 13.61
C ILE A 281 -19.31 -7.92 14.70
N LEU A 282 -18.11 -7.61 15.20
CA LEU A 282 -17.49 -8.35 16.31
C LEU A 282 -18.31 -8.29 17.62
N LYS A 283 -19.25 -7.33 17.72
CA LYS A 283 -20.15 -7.17 18.86
C LYS A 283 -21.51 -7.84 18.66
N LEU A 284 -21.77 -8.41 17.49
CA LEU A 284 -23.05 -9.05 17.18
C LEU A 284 -23.12 -10.48 17.74
N PRO A 285 -24.33 -10.96 18.07
CA PRO A 285 -24.55 -12.36 18.40
C PRO A 285 -24.04 -13.26 17.27
N ASN A 286 -23.34 -14.32 17.64
CA ASN A 286 -22.76 -15.27 16.70
C ASN A 286 -22.95 -16.69 17.21
N GLN A 287 -22.89 -17.65 16.28
CA GLN A 287 -22.97 -19.08 16.59
C GLN A 287 -21.61 -19.73 16.44
N LYS A 288 -21.37 -20.84 17.13
CA LYS A 288 -20.16 -21.63 16.88
C LYS A 288 -20.29 -22.37 15.56
N ALA A 289 -19.29 -22.20 14.69
CA ALA A 289 -19.17 -23.03 13.51
C ALA A 289 -18.86 -24.48 13.91
N LYS A 290 -19.36 -25.43 13.12
CA LYS A 290 -19.15 -26.86 13.36
C LYS A 290 -18.33 -27.43 12.22
N TYR A 291 -17.06 -27.68 12.50
CA TYR A 291 -16.15 -28.40 11.60
C TYR A 291 -15.50 -29.56 12.36
N THR A 292 -15.01 -30.55 11.62
CA THR A 292 -14.41 -31.77 12.17
C THR A 292 -13.17 -32.18 11.38
N GLY A 293 -12.24 -32.85 12.05
CA GLY A 293 -10.99 -33.30 11.46
C GLY A 293 -9.83 -32.35 11.73
N VAL A 294 -8.91 -32.25 10.77
CA VAL A 294 -7.68 -31.45 10.89
C VAL A 294 -8.01 -29.98 11.16
N GLY A 295 -7.30 -29.38 12.11
CA GLY A 295 -7.42 -27.97 12.51
C GLY A 295 -8.41 -27.68 13.62
N TYR A 296 -9.19 -28.66 14.11
CA TYR A 296 -10.30 -28.41 15.06
C TYR A 296 -10.15 -29.10 16.42
N SER A 297 -9.02 -29.75 16.68
CA SER A 297 -8.70 -30.28 18.01
C SER A 297 -7.19 -30.37 18.22
N ALA A 298 -6.74 -30.45 19.47
CA ALA A 298 -5.33 -30.66 19.79
C ALA A 298 -4.79 -32.01 19.30
N LYS A 299 -5.66 -33.00 19.04
CA LYS A 299 -5.28 -34.32 18.47
C LYS A 299 -5.15 -34.29 16.95
N GLN A 300 -5.84 -33.36 16.29
CA GLN A 300 -5.88 -33.20 14.84
C GLN A 300 -5.70 -31.71 14.53
N TYR A 301 -4.48 -31.22 14.73
CA TYR A 301 -4.14 -29.80 14.54
C TYR A 301 -3.76 -29.50 13.08
N MET A 302 -3.88 -28.23 12.70
CA MET A 302 -3.28 -27.68 11.48
C MET A 302 -1.85 -27.17 11.77
N GLY A 303 -1.09 -26.88 10.73
CA GLY A 303 0.29 -26.41 10.85
C GLY A 303 1.32 -27.50 10.55
N SER A 304 2.48 -27.44 11.20
CA SER A 304 3.59 -28.36 10.92
C SER A 304 3.20 -29.85 11.02
N THR A 305 3.65 -30.66 10.05
CA THR A 305 3.49 -32.13 10.07
C THR A 305 4.64 -32.87 10.77
N THR A 306 5.78 -32.22 11.03
CA THR A 306 6.86 -32.85 11.81
C THR A 306 6.60 -32.64 13.30
N GLU A 307 7.11 -33.55 14.15
CA GLU A 307 6.85 -33.57 15.60
C GLU A 307 6.92 -32.19 16.26
N VAL A 308 6.16 -32.02 17.35
CA VAL A 308 5.92 -30.80 18.17
C VAL A 308 7.22 -30.21 18.78
N ASN A 309 8.41 -30.61 18.34
CA ASN A 309 9.69 -30.34 19.00
C ASN A 309 10.43 -29.07 18.51
N GLN A 310 10.54 -28.12 19.44
CA GLN A 310 11.72 -27.35 19.86
C GLN A 310 12.51 -26.49 18.83
N GLY A 311 11.97 -26.18 17.66
CA GLY A 311 12.51 -25.12 16.80
C GLY A 311 12.06 -23.71 17.24
N GLU A 312 12.79 -22.66 16.86
CA GLU A 312 12.37 -21.27 17.06
C GLU A 312 10.96 -21.07 16.47
N TYR A 313 10.01 -20.80 17.36
CA TYR A 313 8.60 -20.65 17.08
C TYR A 313 8.33 -19.39 16.25
N ASP A 314 7.62 -19.50 15.13
CA ASP A 314 7.13 -18.33 14.40
C ASP A 314 5.61 -18.17 14.51
N ILE A 315 5.23 -17.40 15.53
CA ILE A 315 3.85 -16.96 15.75
C ILE A 315 3.34 -16.16 14.54
N TRP A 316 4.22 -15.48 13.80
CA TRP A 316 3.83 -14.66 12.65
C TRP A 316 3.32 -15.48 11.48
N ALA A 317 3.84 -16.69 11.28
CA ALA A 317 3.40 -17.56 10.20
C ALA A 317 1.94 -18.03 10.39
N THR A 318 1.50 -18.30 11.62
CA THR A 318 0.06 -18.58 11.88
C THR A 318 -0.80 -17.35 11.57
N MET A 319 -0.33 -16.17 11.96
CA MET A 319 -0.98 -14.89 11.69
C MET A 319 -0.98 -14.51 10.20
N GLN A 320 -0.19 -15.18 9.36
CA GLN A 320 -0.22 -15.02 7.90
C GLN A 320 -1.10 -16.06 7.23
N ILE A 321 -1.10 -17.31 7.71
CA ILE A 321 -1.79 -18.42 7.04
C ILE A 321 -3.30 -18.39 7.30
N VAL A 322 -3.74 -18.17 8.54
CA VAL A 322 -5.17 -18.17 8.87
C VAL A 322 -5.93 -17.09 8.07
N PRO A 323 -5.41 -15.85 7.91
CA PRO A 323 -6.02 -14.87 7.02
C PRO A 323 -6.16 -15.30 5.55
N CYS A 324 -5.27 -16.16 5.06
CA CYS A 324 -5.30 -16.67 3.68
C CYS A 324 -6.27 -17.84 3.46
N LEU A 325 -6.93 -18.34 4.52
CA LEU A 325 -7.88 -19.43 4.40
C LEU A 325 -9.21 -18.97 3.78
N GLU A 326 -9.70 -19.76 2.85
CA GLU A 326 -11.03 -19.65 2.24
C GLU A 326 -11.78 -20.97 2.45
N GLY A 327 -13.05 -20.88 2.86
CA GLY A 327 -13.87 -22.05 3.08
C GLY A 327 -14.28 -22.68 1.76
N ASP A 328 -14.27 -24.01 1.71
CA ASP A 328 -14.60 -24.77 0.50
C ASP A 328 -16.07 -24.59 0.06
N ASN A 329 -16.95 -24.09 0.94
CA ASN A 329 -18.34 -23.77 0.64
C ASN A 329 -18.59 -22.25 0.50
N GLY A 330 -17.54 -21.47 0.27
CA GLY A 330 -17.61 -20.01 0.12
C GLY A 330 -17.61 -19.24 1.43
N GLU A 331 -17.18 -19.85 2.54
CA GLU A 331 -17.01 -19.12 3.80
C GLU A 331 -15.80 -18.20 3.77
N VAL A 332 -15.98 -16.98 4.27
CA VAL A 332 -14.92 -15.99 4.38
C VAL A 332 -14.43 -15.94 5.82
N VAL A 333 -13.15 -16.28 6.03
CA VAL A 333 -12.48 -16.02 7.31
C VAL A 333 -12.31 -14.51 7.47
N LEU A 334 -12.87 -13.95 8.53
CA LEU A 334 -12.84 -12.53 8.88
C LEU A 334 -11.49 -12.14 9.52
N ALA A 335 -10.42 -12.41 8.78
CA ALA A 335 -9.06 -12.02 9.08
C ALA A 335 -8.34 -11.79 7.74
N HIS A 336 -7.67 -10.65 7.60
CA HIS A 336 -6.90 -10.29 6.41
C HIS A 336 -5.68 -9.48 6.83
N GLN A 337 -4.48 -9.90 6.44
CA GLN A 337 -3.24 -9.20 6.79
C GLN A 337 -2.91 -8.16 5.72
N GLY A 338 -3.08 -6.87 6.04
CA GLY A 338 -2.65 -5.79 5.17
C GLY A 338 -1.27 -5.23 5.50
N SER A 339 -0.80 -4.32 4.66
CA SER A 339 0.45 -3.57 4.87
C SER A 339 0.46 -2.71 6.13
N SER A 340 -0.72 -2.29 6.61
CA SER A 340 -0.90 -1.45 7.80
C SER A 340 -1.41 -2.23 9.02
N GLY A 341 -1.48 -3.56 8.95
CA GLY A 341 -1.93 -4.43 10.03
C GLY A 341 -3.10 -5.33 9.65
N LEU A 342 -3.63 -6.03 10.66
CA LEU A 342 -4.75 -6.96 10.50
C LEU A 342 -6.08 -6.20 10.29
N TYR A 343 -6.89 -6.69 9.35
CA TYR A 343 -8.31 -6.39 9.25
C TYR A 343 -9.08 -7.59 9.78
N GLY A 344 -10.06 -7.35 10.63
CA GLY A 344 -10.82 -8.43 11.24
C GLY A 344 -10.26 -8.88 12.58
N TYR A 345 -10.47 -10.15 12.88
CA TYR A 345 -10.28 -10.67 14.22
C TYR A 345 -9.59 -12.03 14.16
N LEU A 346 -8.44 -12.13 14.81
CA LEU A 346 -7.69 -13.36 15.00
C LEU A 346 -6.95 -13.25 16.32
N GLU A 347 -7.38 -13.99 17.33
CA GLU A 347 -6.78 -13.94 18.66
C GLU A 347 -6.41 -15.32 19.16
N LYS A 348 -5.23 -15.44 19.77
CA LYS A 348 -4.86 -16.61 20.55
C LYS A 348 -5.69 -16.65 21.83
N ARG A 349 -6.47 -17.72 22.01
CA ARG A 349 -7.35 -17.93 23.17
C ARG A 349 -6.75 -18.83 24.24
N GLY A 350 -5.70 -19.59 23.91
CA GLY A 350 -5.05 -20.49 24.85
C GLY A 350 -4.17 -21.50 24.13
N GLU A 351 -3.85 -22.56 24.86
CA GLU A 351 -3.01 -23.67 24.41
C GLU A 351 -3.55 -24.98 25.02
N GLU A 352 -3.50 -26.07 24.26
CA GLU A 352 -3.85 -27.41 24.73
C GLU A 352 -2.80 -28.41 24.24
N ASN A 353 -2.08 -29.06 25.17
CA ASN A 353 -1.01 -30.01 24.86
C ASN A 353 0.10 -29.43 23.94
N GLY A 354 0.49 -28.16 24.14
CA GLY A 354 1.48 -27.48 23.28
C GLY A 354 0.93 -26.99 21.94
N ILE A 355 -0.38 -27.12 21.71
CA ILE A 355 -1.06 -26.66 20.48
C ILE A 355 -1.80 -25.35 20.77
N ASP A 356 -1.46 -24.32 20.02
CA ASP A 356 -2.10 -23.01 20.17
C ASP A 356 -3.52 -23.03 19.63
N ILE A 357 -4.43 -22.35 20.33
CA ILE A 357 -5.83 -22.22 19.93
C ILE A 357 -6.07 -20.79 19.48
N TYR A 358 -6.31 -20.59 18.19
CA TYR A 358 -6.68 -19.31 17.62
C TYR A 358 -8.18 -19.26 17.36
N GLU A 359 -8.84 -18.17 17.75
CA GLU A 359 -10.25 -17.93 17.48
C GLU A 359 -10.39 -16.81 16.44
N THR A 360 -11.27 -17.03 15.46
CA THR A 360 -11.65 -16.05 14.44
C THR A 360 -13.14 -16.15 14.13
N TYR A 361 -13.63 -15.22 13.31
CA TYR A 361 -14.98 -15.28 12.77
C TYR A 361 -14.96 -15.78 11.32
N ILE A 362 -16.04 -16.43 10.93
CA ILE A 362 -16.33 -16.76 9.55
C ILE A 362 -17.70 -16.23 9.18
N ILE A 363 -17.88 -15.85 7.93
CA ILE A 363 -19.17 -15.49 7.36
C ILE A 363 -19.44 -16.43 6.19
N ASP A 364 -20.55 -17.17 6.25
CA ASP A 364 -20.94 -18.05 5.15
C ASP A 364 -21.63 -17.30 4.00
N ILE A 365 -21.87 -18.00 2.88
CA ILE A 365 -22.53 -17.44 1.70
C ILE A 365 -23.96 -16.92 1.96
N ASN A 366 -24.60 -17.38 3.04
CA ASN A 366 -25.90 -16.91 3.49
C ASN A 366 -25.78 -15.77 4.52
N PHE A 367 -24.58 -15.21 4.70
CA PHE A 367 -24.26 -14.11 5.60
C PHE A 367 -24.51 -14.41 7.08
N ASN A 368 -24.36 -15.66 7.51
CA ASN A 368 -24.38 -16.00 8.93
C ASN A 368 -22.99 -15.81 9.53
N LEU A 369 -22.91 -14.99 10.57
CA LEU A 369 -21.69 -14.79 11.36
C LEU A 369 -21.51 -15.94 12.35
N LYS A 370 -20.36 -16.63 12.26
CA LYS A 370 -20.00 -17.72 13.15
C LYS A 370 -18.60 -17.54 13.71
N THR A 371 -18.34 -18.07 14.90
CA THR A 371 -16.98 -18.17 15.46
C THR A 371 -16.39 -19.54 15.19
N ILE A 372 -15.11 -19.59 14.86
CA ILE A 372 -14.36 -20.84 14.65
C ILE A 372 -13.09 -20.81 15.48
N LYS A 373 -12.63 -21.99 15.91
CA LYS A 373 -11.35 -22.18 16.58
C LYS A 373 -10.45 -23.06 15.72
N PHE A 374 -9.25 -22.57 15.46
CA PHE A 374 -8.19 -23.30 14.82
C PHE A 374 -7.15 -23.74 15.85
N TYR A 375 -6.84 -25.03 15.84
CA TYR A 375 -5.80 -25.65 16.66
C TYR A 375 -4.54 -25.74 15.82
N CYS A 376 -3.57 -24.89 16.12
CA CYS A 376 -2.38 -24.66 15.31
C CYS A 376 -1.12 -25.17 16.02
N ASN A 377 -0.45 -26.14 15.42
CA ASN A 377 0.92 -26.48 15.76
C ASN A 377 1.86 -25.62 14.91
N ASN A 378 2.51 -24.65 15.56
CA ASN A 378 3.32 -23.59 14.95
C ASN A 378 4.01 -23.95 13.61
N TYR A 379 4.09 -22.96 12.74
CA TYR A 379 4.80 -23.05 11.47
C TYR A 379 6.30 -22.77 11.69
N PHE A 380 7.17 -23.48 10.97
CA PHE A 380 8.63 -23.39 11.16
C PHE A 380 9.27 -22.23 10.40
N LEU A 381 10.35 -21.69 10.97
CA LEU A 381 11.34 -20.80 10.30
C LEU A 381 12.37 -21.54 9.45
N SER A 382 12.25 -22.87 9.25
CA SER A 382 13.34 -23.58 8.58
C SER A 382 13.53 -23.07 7.15
N LYS A 383 14.79 -22.86 6.76
CA LYS A 383 15.20 -22.50 5.40
C LYS A 383 14.75 -23.51 4.33
N GLU A 384 14.27 -24.67 4.77
CA GLU A 384 13.72 -25.72 3.91
C GLU A 384 12.19 -25.71 3.97
N PRO A 385 11.50 -25.68 2.82
CA PRO A 385 10.05 -25.70 2.76
C PRO A 385 9.54 -27.01 3.35
N LYS A 386 8.84 -26.93 4.49
CA LYS A 386 8.22 -28.09 5.13
C LYS A 386 6.75 -28.21 4.76
N PRO A 387 6.22 -29.44 4.72
CA PRO A 387 4.80 -29.65 4.54
C PRO A 387 3.98 -29.11 5.72
N ILE A 388 2.87 -28.45 5.42
CA ILE A 388 1.91 -27.97 6.41
C ILE A 388 0.53 -28.58 6.20
N ASN A 389 -0.16 -28.92 7.29
CA ASN A 389 -1.55 -29.30 7.28
C ASN A 389 -2.43 -28.04 7.30
N ILE A 390 -3.47 -28.03 6.47
CA ILE A 390 -4.53 -27.01 6.49
C ILE A 390 -5.81 -27.60 7.11
N PRO A 391 -6.68 -26.76 7.70
CA PRO A 391 -7.88 -27.25 8.35
C PRO A 391 -8.86 -27.84 7.34
N ASN A 392 -9.57 -28.91 7.71
CA ASN A 392 -10.56 -29.55 6.84
C ASN A 392 -11.69 -28.58 6.47
N GLY A 393 -12.08 -28.53 5.20
CA GLY A 393 -13.11 -27.62 4.71
C GLY A 393 -12.60 -26.23 4.33
N PHE A 394 -11.28 -26.05 4.26
CA PHE A 394 -10.62 -24.83 3.83
C PHE A 394 -9.49 -25.13 2.86
N HIS A 395 -9.17 -24.13 2.03
CA HIS A 395 -7.99 -24.08 1.19
C HIS A 395 -7.30 -22.71 1.33
N ILE A 396 -6.07 -22.61 0.82
CA ILE A 396 -5.31 -21.36 0.77
C ILE A 396 -5.54 -20.72 -0.60
N ASN A 397 -5.96 -19.46 -0.61
CA ASN A 397 -5.98 -18.67 -1.83
C ASN A 397 -4.54 -18.38 -2.29
N LYS A 398 -4.15 -18.97 -3.42
CA LYS A 398 -2.77 -18.93 -3.94
C LYS A 398 -2.37 -17.54 -4.42
N ASP A 399 -3.33 -16.77 -4.92
CA ASP A 399 -3.09 -15.42 -5.44
C ASP A 399 -2.83 -14.42 -4.31
N TYR A 400 -3.24 -14.77 -3.08
CA TYR A 400 -3.05 -13.97 -1.87
C TYR A 400 -1.87 -14.41 -0.99
N ALA A 401 -1.27 -15.56 -1.29
CA ALA A 401 -0.22 -16.16 -0.47
C ALA A 401 1.19 -16.17 -1.10
N PRO A 402 1.71 -15.05 -1.67
CA PRO A 402 2.98 -15.06 -2.41
C PRO A 402 4.21 -15.36 -1.54
N ASN A 403 4.08 -15.27 -0.20
CA ASN A 403 5.21 -15.42 0.74
C ASN A 403 5.13 -16.69 1.62
N ILE A 404 4.17 -17.59 1.41
CA ILE A 404 4.15 -18.87 2.15
C ILE A 404 5.20 -19.80 1.53
N GLN A 405 6.42 -19.78 2.07
CA GLN A 405 7.48 -20.72 1.71
C GLN A 405 7.21 -22.08 2.39
N GLY A 406 6.51 -22.99 1.72
CA GLY A 406 6.19 -24.31 2.26
C GLY A 406 5.39 -25.19 1.30
N SER A 407 5.48 -26.51 1.46
CA SER A 407 4.60 -27.44 0.74
C SER A 407 3.27 -27.53 1.50
N ILE A 408 2.12 -27.48 0.84
CA ILE A 408 0.80 -27.53 1.49
C ILE A 408 0.22 -28.95 1.33
N ILE A 409 -0.06 -29.64 2.43
CA ILE A 409 -0.75 -30.93 2.42
C ILE A 409 -2.23 -30.68 2.72
N GLY A 410 -3.04 -30.68 1.66
CA GLY A 410 -4.51 -30.71 1.76
C GLY A 410 -5.04 -32.15 1.87
N SER A 411 -6.26 -32.30 2.41
CA SER A 411 -6.96 -33.57 2.60
C SER A 411 -7.29 -34.35 1.31
N ASN A 412 -7.11 -33.73 0.13
CA ASN A 412 -7.37 -34.34 -1.19
C ASN A 412 -6.11 -34.52 -2.06
N GLY A 413 -4.91 -34.54 -1.47
CA GLY A 413 -3.69 -34.93 -2.17
C GLY A 413 -2.91 -33.76 -2.76
N GLN A 414 -1.82 -33.44 -2.07
CA GLN A 414 -0.59 -32.78 -2.54
C GLN A 414 -0.71 -31.42 -3.24
N PHE A 415 -0.28 -30.37 -2.53
CA PHE A 415 0.12 -29.11 -3.15
C PHE A 415 1.59 -28.79 -2.82
N ILE A 416 2.38 -28.52 -3.84
CA ILE A 416 3.75 -28.00 -3.74
C ILE A 416 3.68 -26.52 -4.12
N VAL A 417 4.10 -25.63 -3.23
CA VAL A 417 4.38 -24.22 -3.58
C VAL A 417 5.89 -24.05 -3.50
N LYS A 418 6.48 -23.50 -4.57
CA LYS A 418 7.91 -23.21 -4.69
C LYS A 418 8.22 -21.83 -4.11
#